data_AF-A0A093FVI4-F1
#
_entry.id   AF-A0A093FVI4-F1
#
_cell.length_a   1.000
_cell.length_b   1.000
_cell.length_c   1.000
_cell.angle_alpha   90.00
_cell.angle_beta   90.00
_cell.angle_gamma   90.00
#
_symmetry.space_group_name_H-M   'P 1'
#
loop_
_entity.id
_entity.type
_entity.pdbx_description
1 polymer ?
#
loop_
_entity_poly.entity_id
_entity_poly.type
_entity_poly.pdbx_seq_one_letter_code
_entity_poly.pdbx_strand_id
1 'polypeptide(L)'
;CLYCLTFRSSFEPGSNSAEATAQELCRAFRKHWLQTDSSVQLSGCLSSSKQRSVLKEEIPRELESSLNLAEEIKIISKLRGSSGWSPPRSQIIFNIHPSVKRDAVVAAQNFTCVGCGTPIESKYVGRLRYCDYLGKYFCDCCHSYAQSSIPARILLKWDFKKYYVCNFSKHLLDSIWQHPIFNVSCVNKALYTKSKEMDRVREAQEQLFHLKKLLKTCRFGESVLKEFEQVPSHLTEELHLFSLDDLVKIKRGQLLPLLKDILKSSTSHVDGCELCQAKGFICEFCQSADLLFPYQIAKCKRCTECKTCFHKACFKSGGCPKCLRIAARRTFSETPSPAP
;
A
#
# COMPACT_ATOMS: atom_id res chain seq x y z
N CYS A 1 -5.13 -18.12 -23.55
CA CYS A 1 -6.54 -18.48 -23.78
C CYS A 1 -7.39 -17.25 -23.48
N LEU A 2 -8.16 -16.79 -24.46
CA LEU A 2 -8.92 -15.53 -24.46
C LEU A 2 -9.97 -15.48 -23.36
N TYR A 3 -10.14 -14.31 -22.74
CA TYR A 3 -11.43 -13.88 -22.22
C TYR A 3 -11.73 -12.48 -22.76
N CYS A 4 -12.38 -12.45 -23.92
CA CYS A 4 -13.11 -11.30 -24.44
C CYS A 4 -14.34 -11.08 -23.56
N LEU A 5 -14.45 -9.90 -22.94
CA LEU A 5 -15.73 -9.41 -22.42
C LEU A 5 -16.46 -8.73 -23.58
N THR A 6 -17.39 -9.47 -24.19
CA THR A 6 -18.37 -8.95 -25.14
C THR A 6 -19.42 -8.15 -24.38
N PHE A 7 -19.41 -6.82 -24.55
CA PHE A 7 -20.57 -5.98 -24.20
C PHE A 7 -21.62 -6.13 -25.31
N ARG A 8 -22.72 -6.82 -25.01
CA ARG A 8 -23.91 -6.89 -25.87
C ARG A 8 -24.87 -5.80 -25.39
N SER A 9 -24.88 -4.66 -26.07
CA SER A 9 -25.89 -3.62 -25.87
C SER A 9 -27.07 -3.90 -26.80
N SER A 10 -28.28 -3.93 -26.24
CA SER A 10 -29.52 -3.95 -27.02
C SER A 10 -29.62 -2.67 -27.84
N PHE A 11 -29.85 -2.80 -29.15
CA PHE A 11 -29.95 -1.71 -30.11
C PHE A 11 -31.39 -1.15 -30.16
N GLU A 12 -31.54 0.15 -29.89
CA GLU A 12 -32.66 0.95 -30.39
C GLU A 12 -32.15 1.73 -31.62
N PRO A 13 -32.88 1.74 -32.76
CA PRO A 13 -32.38 2.33 -34.00
C PRO A 13 -32.72 3.84 -34.07
N GLY A 14 -31.74 4.69 -33.75
CA GLY A 14 -31.83 6.12 -34.02
C GLY A 14 -30.61 6.90 -33.55
N SER A 15 -29.84 7.46 -34.49
CA SER A 15 -28.75 8.43 -34.26
C SER A 15 -27.45 7.89 -33.63
N ASN A 16 -26.78 6.95 -34.30
CA ASN A 16 -25.40 6.56 -33.96
C ASN A 16 -24.37 7.39 -34.75
N SER A 17 -24.13 8.63 -34.31
CA SER A 17 -22.89 9.32 -34.70
C SER A 17 -21.75 8.77 -33.84
N ALA A 18 -20.58 8.53 -34.44
CA ALA A 18 -19.35 8.17 -33.71
C ALA A 18 -19.02 9.19 -32.61
N GLU A 19 -19.46 10.43 -32.78
CA GLU A 19 -19.36 11.49 -31.79
C GLU A 19 -20.25 11.24 -30.57
N ALA A 20 -21.48 10.75 -30.76
CA ALA A 20 -22.39 10.42 -29.66
C ALA A 20 -21.82 9.27 -28.81
N THR A 21 -21.29 8.24 -29.47
CA THR A 21 -20.61 7.12 -28.79
C THR A 21 -19.36 7.58 -28.04
N ALA A 22 -18.55 8.47 -28.63
CA ALA A 22 -17.35 9.00 -27.98
C ALA A 22 -17.68 9.87 -26.76
N GLN A 23 -18.73 10.69 -26.85
CA GLN A 23 -19.22 11.48 -25.72
C GLN A 23 -19.74 10.59 -24.59
N GLU A 24 -20.47 9.52 -24.91
CA GLU A 24 -21.00 8.58 -23.93
C GLU A 24 -19.88 7.81 -23.21
N LEU A 25 -18.86 7.34 -23.94
CA LEU A 25 -17.67 6.72 -23.35
C LEU A 25 -16.87 7.70 -22.48
N CYS A 26 -16.76 8.98 -22.87
CA CYS A 26 -16.08 10.00 -22.06
C CYS A 26 -16.86 10.35 -20.79
N ARG A 27 -18.20 10.44 -20.88
CA ARG A 27 -19.06 10.62 -19.70
C ARG A 27 -18.97 9.41 -18.77
N ALA A 28 -19.00 8.19 -19.31
CA ALA A 28 -18.82 6.97 -18.54
C ALA A 28 -17.45 6.91 -17.87
N PHE A 29 -16.36 7.27 -18.58
CA PHE A 29 -15.02 7.34 -18.03
C PHE A 29 -14.90 8.41 -16.93
N ARG A 30 -15.42 9.62 -17.12
CA ARG A 30 -15.43 10.67 -16.08
C ARG A 30 -16.24 10.25 -14.87
N LYS A 31 -17.40 9.62 -15.07
CA LYS A 31 -18.21 9.07 -13.99
C LYS A 31 -17.46 7.96 -13.24
N HIS A 32 -16.74 7.10 -13.94
CA HIS A 32 -15.94 6.04 -13.32
C HIS A 32 -14.70 6.60 -12.61
N TRP A 33 -14.02 7.60 -13.17
CA TRP A 33 -12.86 8.29 -12.58
C TRP A 33 -13.21 9.04 -11.30
N LEU A 34 -14.30 9.82 -11.31
CA LEU A 34 -14.82 10.50 -10.13
C LEU A 34 -15.41 9.52 -9.10
N GLN A 35 -15.90 8.37 -9.56
CA GLN A 35 -16.27 7.26 -8.67
C GLN A 35 -15.04 6.53 -8.14
N THR A 36 -13.89 6.49 -8.82
CA THR A 36 -12.67 5.85 -8.29
C THR A 36 -12.05 6.64 -7.14
N ASP A 37 -12.33 7.95 -7.05
CA ASP A 37 -12.05 8.77 -5.86
C ASP A 37 -13.01 8.50 -4.69
N SER A 38 -14.12 7.80 -4.90
CA SER A 38 -15.07 7.37 -3.84
C SER A 38 -15.24 5.85 -3.69
N SER A 39 -14.63 5.04 -4.56
CA SER A 39 -14.70 3.58 -4.56
C SER A 39 -13.33 2.94 -4.78
N VAL A 40 -12.40 3.18 -3.86
CA VAL A 40 -11.47 2.12 -3.45
C VAL A 40 -12.14 1.34 -2.33
N GLN A 41 -13.17 0.56 -2.69
CA GLN A 41 -13.56 -0.60 -1.89
C GLN A 41 -13.05 -1.84 -2.61
N LEU A 42 -11.95 -2.38 -2.09
CA LEU A 42 -11.50 -3.73 -2.40
C LEU A 42 -12.54 -4.72 -1.85
N SER A 43 -13.00 -5.59 -2.73
CA SER A 43 -13.91 -6.71 -2.45
C SER A 43 -13.35 -7.65 -1.37
N GLY A 44 -14.14 -7.94 -0.32
CA GLY A 44 -13.86 -9.01 0.64
C GLY A 44 -14.55 -8.93 2.02
N CYS A 45 -15.81 -9.38 2.09
CA CYS A 45 -16.57 -9.91 3.26
C CYS A 45 -17.03 -9.01 4.45
N LEU A 46 -18.29 -8.56 4.33
CA LEU A 46 -19.43 -8.69 5.26
C LEU A 46 -19.19 -8.69 6.79
N SER A 47 -19.60 -7.61 7.47
CA SER A 47 -20.61 -7.71 8.54
C SER A 47 -21.29 -6.36 8.88
N SER A 48 -22.62 -6.38 8.74
CA SER A 48 -23.71 -5.67 9.42
C SER A 48 -23.58 -4.20 9.92
N SER A 49 -24.51 -3.40 9.38
CA SER A 49 -25.36 -2.40 10.05
C SER A 49 -24.74 -1.23 10.82
N LYS A 50 -24.87 -0.03 10.23
CA LYS A 50 -25.84 0.99 10.67
C LYS A 50 -25.87 2.18 9.71
N GLN A 51 -27.04 2.44 9.15
CA GLN A 51 -27.37 3.67 8.43
C GLN A 51 -27.25 4.88 9.36
N ARG A 52 -26.69 6.00 8.86
CA ARG A 52 -27.17 7.34 9.21
C ARG A 52 -26.92 8.31 8.07
N SER A 53 -27.87 9.22 7.93
CA SER A 53 -28.31 9.89 6.73
C SER A 53 -27.77 11.32 6.59
N VAL A 54 -27.75 11.82 5.33
CA VAL A 54 -27.98 13.24 4.93
C VAL A 54 -26.75 14.16 5.17
N LEU A 55 -26.17 14.81 4.17
CA LEU A 55 -26.77 15.86 3.33
C LEU A 55 -26.36 15.80 1.86
N LYS A 56 -27.37 16.09 1.04
CA LYS A 56 -27.34 16.33 -0.40
C LYS A 56 -26.91 17.78 -0.57
N GLU A 57 -25.73 18.04 -1.15
CA GLU A 57 -25.39 19.38 -1.65
C GLU A 57 -25.52 19.35 -3.17
N GLU A 58 -26.38 20.23 -3.65
CA GLU A 58 -26.83 20.34 -5.02
C GLU A 58 -25.70 20.88 -5.90
N ILE A 59 -25.40 20.16 -6.97
CA ILE A 59 -24.52 20.63 -8.06
C ILE A 59 -25.31 21.70 -8.84
N PRO A 60 -24.79 22.93 -9.01
CA PRO A 60 -25.43 23.95 -9.85
C PRO A 60 -25.66 23.44 -11.29
N ARG A 61 -26.90 23.59 -11.77
CA ARG A 61 -27.39 23.16 -13.09
C ARG A 61 -26.95 24.08 -14.24
N GLU A 62 -25.65 24.37 -14.35
CA GLU A 62 -25.13 25.22 -15.44
C GLU A 62 -23.91 24.62 -16.18
N LEU A 63 -23.82 23.30 -16.29
CA LEU A 63 -22.79 22.64 -17.10
C LEU A 63 -23.35 21.73 -18.20
N GLU A 64 -24.56 22.03 -18.67
CA GLU A 64 -25.13 21.48 -19.89
C GLU A 64 -25.12 22.54 -21.01
N SER A 65 -23.94 23.01 -21.40
CA SER A 65 -23.76 23.68 -22.69
C SER A 65 -22.66 22.99 -23.49
N SER A 66 -23.13 22.39 -24.59
CA SER A 66 -22.53 21.31 -25.35
C SER A 66 -21.53 21.75 -26.43
N LEU A 67 -20.72 22.78 -26.18
CA LEU A 67 -19.78 23.29 -27.19
C LEU A 67 -18.29 23.05 -26.89
N ASN A 68 -17.90 22.72 -25.66
CA ASN A 68 -16.46 22.54 -25.33
C ASN A 68 -15.97 21.09 -25.26
N LEU A 69 -16.85 20.10 -25.10
CA LEU A 69 -16.40 18.70 -24.91
C LEU A 69 -15.93 18.07 -26.22
N ALA A 70 -16.59 18.38 -27.34
CA ALA A 70 -16.18 17.88 -28.65
C ALA A 70 -14.83 18.47 -29.10
N GLU A 71 -14.60 19.76 -28.81
CA GLU A 71 -13.31 20.41 -29.06
C GLU A 71 -12.21 19.91 -28.12
N GLU A 72 -12.52 19.67 -26.85
CA GLU A 72 -11.60 19.06 -25.89
C GLU A 72 -11.25 17.62 -26.30
N ILE A 73 -12.22 16.81 -26.73
CA ILE A 73 -12.00 15.47 -27.31
C ILE A 73 -11.19 15.58 -28.61
N LYS A 74 -11.44 16.58 -29.47
CA LYS A 74 -10.69 16.84 -30.71
C LYS A 74 -9.25 17.25 -30.42
N ILE A 75 -9.00 18.00 -29.36
CA ILE A 75 -7.65 18.36 -28.87
C ILE A 75 -6.95 17.11 -28.31
N ILE A 76 -7.62 16.32 -27.47
CA ILE A 76 -7.07 15.06 -26.91
C ILE A 76 -6.81 14.01 -28.00
N SER A 77 -7.66 13.94 -29.02
CA SER A 77 -7.48 13.04 -30.17
C SER A 77 -6.46 13.55 -31.18
N LYS A 78 -6.25 14.88 -31.32
CA LYS A 78 -5.10 15.46 -32.03
C LYS A 78 -3.78 15.31 -31.27
N LEU A 79 -3.81 15.23 -29.94
CA LEU A 79 -2.66 14.86 -29.09
C LEU A 79 -2.29 13.37 -29.24
N ARG A 80 -3.25 12.51 -29.64
CA ARG A 80 -2.95 11.20 -30.23
C ARG A 80 -2.58 11.37 -31.70
N GLY A 81 -1.45 12.04 -31.96
CA GLY A 81 -0.87 12.03 -33.29
C GLY A 81 -0.64 10.59 -33.76
N SER A 82 -0.61 10.37 -35.07
CA SER A 82 -0.28 9.11 -35.75
C SER A 82 1.12 8.53 -35.44
N SER A 83 1.79 9.07 -34.42
CA SER A 83 3.09 8.68 -33.89
C SER A 83 2.87 7.88 -32.61
N GLY A 84 3.55 6.74 -32.44
CA GLY A 84 3.41 5.80 -31.31
C GLY A 84 3.77 6.33 -29.91
N TRP A 85 3.54 7.61 -29.63
CA TRP A 85 3.69 8.24 -28.33
C TRP A 85 2.44 7.98 -27.47
N SER A 86 2.68 7.66 -26.19
CA SER A 86 1.63 7.60 -25.18
C SER A 86 2.09 8.33 -23.91
N PRO A 87 1.20 9.09 -23.25
CA PRO A 87 1.54 9.77 -22.01
C PRO A 87 2.03 8.77 -20.94
N PRO A 88 2.90 9.21 -20.01
CA PRO A 88 3.30 8.40 -18.87
C PRO A 88 2.10 7.92 -18.07
N ARG A 89 2.10 6.64 -17.70
CA ARG A 89 1.06 6.06 -16.86
C ARG A 89 1.36 6.33 -15.39
N SER A 90 0.31 6.55 -14.60
CA SER A 90 0.41 6.68 -13.14
C SER A 90 0.69 5.31 -12.53
N GLN A 91 1.97 4.94 -12.47
CA GLN A 91 2.43 3.68 -11.89
C GLN A 91 3.59 3.92 -10.94
N ILE A 92 3.65 3.10 -9.89
CA ILE A 92 4.73 3.13 -8.90
C ILE A 92 5.90 2.31 -9.43
N ILE A 93 7.06 2.97 -9.61
CA ILE A 93 8.28 2.34 -10.10
C ILE A 93 9.16 1.96 -8.92
N PHE A 94 9.48 0.67 -8.81
CA PHE A 94 10.31 0.11 -7.74
C PHE A 94 11.78 -0.07 -8.14
N ASN A 95 12.14 0.17 -9.39
CA ASN A 95 13.50 0.03 -9.89
C ASN A 95 14.23 1.37 -9.91
N ILE A 96 15.52 1.34 -9.62
CA ILE A 96 16.40 2.52 -9.79
C ILE A 96 16.95 2.48 -11.21
N HIS A 97 16.74 3.55 -11.97
CA HIS A 97 17.27 3.65 -13.33
C HIS A 97 18.81 3.76 -13.31
N PRO A 98 19.52 2.98 -14.14
CA PRO A 98 20.97 3.09 -14.26
C PRO A 98 21.37 4.43 -14.88
N SER A 99 22.61 4.86 -14.61
CA SER A 99 23.18 6.03 -15.26
C SER A 99 23.52 5.68 -16.71
N VAL A 100 22.76 6.24 -17.66
CA VAL A 100 22.95 6.04 -19.10
C VAL A 100 23.26 7.38 -19.76
N LYS A 101 24.11 7.38 -20.80
CA LYS A 101 24.44 8.58 -21.56
C LYS A 101 23.16 9.21 -22.15
N ARG A 102 23.09 10.55 -22.12
CA ARG A 102 21.92 11.33 -22.57
C ARG A 102 21.43 10.89 -23.95
N ASP A 103 22.33 10.85 -24.93
CA ASP A 103 21.96 10.57 -26.32
C ASP A 103 21.33 9.19 -26.49
N ALA A 104 21.79 8.19 -25.74
CA ALA A 104 21.21 6.86 -25.76
C ALA A 104 19.78 6.85 -25.19
N VAL A 105 19.52 7.58 -24.10
CA VAL A 105 18.16 7.68 -23.53
C VAL A 105 17.23 8.44 -24.47
N VAL A 106 17.70 9.55 -25.05
CA VAL A 106 16.92 10.40 -25.96
C VAL A 106 16.60 9.65 -27.27
N ALA A 107 17.55 8.91 -27.82
CA ALA A 107 17.31 8.02 -28.96
C ALA A 107 16.27 6.94 -28.62
N ALA A 108 16.35 6.33 -27.43
CA ALA A 108 15.39 5.32 -26.97
C ALA A 108 13.98 5.86 -26.68
N GLN A 109 13.78 7.18 -26.63
CA GLN A 109 12.46 7.84 -26.59
C GLN A 109 12.11 8.51 -27.92
N ASN A 110 12.74 8.05 -29.02
CA ASN A 110 12.49 8.49 -30.39
C ASN A 110 12.62 10.01 -30.59
N PHE A 111 13.55 10.65 -29.87
CA PHE A 111 13.74 12.10 -29.91
C PHE A 111 12.44 12.88 -29.65
N THR A 112 11.55 12.37 -28.80
CA THR A 112 10.32 13.06 -28.39
C THR A 112 10.36 13.38 -26.90
N CYS A 113 9.71 14.48 -26.48
CA CYS A 113 9.45 14.71 -25.07
C CYS A 113 8.50 13.63 -24.54
N VAL A 114 8.88 12.92 -23.47
CA VAL A 114 8.03 11.86 -22.90
C VAL A 114 6.74 12.42 -22.30
N GLY A 115 6.72 13.68 -21.86
CA GLY A 115 5.54 14.29 -21.22
C GLY A 115 4.46 14.78 -22.19
N CYS A 116 4.85 15.32 -23.35
CA CYS A 116 3.91 15.93 -24.31
C CYS A 116 4.00 15.39 -25.74
N GLY A 117 4.93 14.48 -26.03
CA GLY A 117 5.11 13.87 -27.35
C GLY A 117 5.77 14.78 -28.40
N THR A 118 6.07 16.03 -28.06
CA THR A 118 6.69 16.99 -29.00
C THR A 118 8.06 16.46 -29.48
N PRO A 119 8.27 16.36 -30.81
CA PRO A 119 9.58 16.03 -31.37
C PRO A 119 10.65 17.06 -30.97
N ILE A 120 11.85 16.58 -30.72
CA ILE A 120 13.00 17.37 -30.27
C ILE A 120 14.06 17.34 -31.37
N GLU A 121 14.33 18.50 -31.97
CA GLU A 121 15.45 18.63 -32.90
C GLU A 121 16.79 18.39 -32.20
N SER A 122 17.76 17.81 -32.92
CA SER A 122 19.07 17.43 -32.36
C SER A 122 19.79 18.57 -31.64
N LYS A 123 19.67 19.81 -32.13
CA LYS A 123 20.26 21.01 -31.51
C LYS A 123 19.69 21.35 -30.12
N TYR A 124 18.48 20.88 -29.80
CA TYR A 124 17.80 21.15 -28.53
C TYR A 124 17.90 20.01 -27.52
N VAL A 125 18.53 18.88 -27.86
CA VAL A 125 18.76 17.75 -26.96
C VAL A 125 19.53 18.17 -25.69
N GLY A 126 20.44 19.14 -25.81
CA GLY A 126 21.17 19.74 -24.69
C GLY A 126 20.28 20.45 -23.66
N ARG A 127 19.08 20.91 -24.06
CA ARG A 127 18.14 21.66 -23.20
C ARG A 127 17.15 20.77 -22.44
N LEU A 128 17.07 19.48 -22.79
CA LEU A 128 16.17 18.55 -22.12
C LEU A 128 16.57 18.32 -20.67
N ARG A 129 15.56 18.08 -19.84
CA ARG A 129 15.67 17.86 -18.40
C ARG A 129 15.40 16.39 -18.07
N TYR A 130 16.23 15.81 -17.22
CA TYR A 130 16.11 14.40 -16.86
C TYR A 130 15.23 14.22 -15.61
N CYS A 131 14.23 13.35 -15.71
CA CYS A 131 13.42 12.94 -14.57
C CYS A 131 14.03 11.68 -13.94
N ASP A 132 14.55 11.80 -12.72
CA ASP A 132 15.14 10.67 -11.99
C ASP A 132 14.15 9.56 -11.64
N TYR A 133 12.84 9.87 -11.56
CA TYR A 133 11.80 8.89 -11.26
C TYR A 133 11.41 8.02 -12.45
N LEU A 134 11.29 8.61 -13.65
CA LEU A 134 10.92 7.88 -14.87
C LEU A 134 12.14 7.41 -15.69
N GLY A 135 13.32 7.97 -15.43
CA GLY A 135 14.54 7.66 -16.17
C GLY A 135 14.52 8.13 -17.62
N LYS A 136 13.86 9.26 -17.90
CA LYS A 136 13.60 9.79 -19.25
C LYS A 136 13.80 11.30 -19.31
N TYR A 137 13.94 11.83 -20.52
CA TYR A 137 14.11 13.25 -20.79
C TYR A 137 12.80 13.95 -21.18
N PHE A 138 12.66 15.19 -20.72
CA PHE A 138 11.48 16.03 -20.86
C PHE A 138 11.87 17.44 -21.34
N CYS A 139 10.96 18.10 -22.07
CA CYS A 139 11.09 19.52 -22.36
C CYS A 139 10.93 20.36 -21.08
N ASP A 140 11.23 21.65 -21.18
CA ASP A 140 11.10 22.62 -20.11
C ASP A 140 9.66 22.81 -19.62
N CYS A 141 8.66 22.72 -20.51
CA CYS A 141 7.24 22.77 -20.14
C CYS A 141 6.82 21.59 -19.24
N CYS A 142 7.31 20.38 -19.52
CA CYS A 142 6.91 19.17 -18.79
C CYS A 142 7.74 18.91 -17.52
N HIS A 143 8.82 19.64 -17.31
CA HIS A 143 9.74 19.42 -16.21
C HIS A 143 10.29 20.73 -15.67
N SER A 144 9.72 21.25 -14.58
CA SER A 144 10.10 22.55 -14.00
C SER A 144 11.29 22.52 -13.04
N TYR A 145 12.08 21.43 -13.02
CA TYR A 145 13.08 21.14 -11.98
C TYR A 145 12.47 20.97 -10.58
N ALA A 146 11.21 20.52 -10.53
CA ALA A 146 10.61 20.05 -9.30
C ALA A 146 11.46 18.94 -8.68
N GLN A 147 11.52 18.91 -7.36
CA GLN A 147 12.31 17.93 -6.60
C GLN A 147 11.42 17.05 -5.74
N SER A 148 11.69 15.74 -5.72
CA SER A 148 11.01 14.79 -4.83
C SER A 148 11.94 13.66 -4.40
N SER A 149 11.63 13.04 -3.27
CA SER A 149 12.29 11.79 -2.85
C SER A 149 11.67 10.61 -3.62
N ILE A 150 12.51 9.66 -4.05
CA ILE A 150 12.08 8.59 -4.96
C ILE A 150 11.83 7.28 -4.18
N PRO A 151 10.63 6.66 -4.29
CA PRO A 151 10.28 5.44 -3.55
C PRO A 151 11.29 4.31 -3.71
N ALA A 152 11.69 4.00 -4.94
CA ALA A 152 12.69 2.95 -5.22
C ALA A 152 14.02 3.20 -4.49
N ARG A 153 14.48 4.46 -4.41
CA ARG A 153 15.73 4.82 -3.73
C ARG A 153 15.59 4.69 -2.21
N ILE A 154 14.46 5.11 -1.65
CA ILE A 154 14.16 4.93 -0.22
C ILE A 154 14.14 3.44 0.13
N LEU A 155 13.38 2.64 -0.61
CA LEU A 155 13.15 1.22 -0.28
C LEU A 155 14.37 0.33 -0.55
N LEU A 156 15.14 0.61 -1.61
CA LEU A 156 16.29 -0.23 -1.98
C LEU A 156 17.61 0.22 -1.37
N LYS A 157 17.78 1.53 -1.14
CA LYS A 157 19.04 2.15 -0.73
C LYS A 157 18.96 2.96 0.56
N TRP A 158 17.78 3.09 1.16
CA TRP A 158 17.55 3.95 2.34
C TRP A 158 17.98 5.41 2.10
N ASP A 159 17.80 5.87 0.86
CA ASP A 159 18.20 7.19 0.39
C ASP A 159 17.00 8.13 0.27
N PHE A 160 17.03 9.20 1.07
CA PHE A 160 15.96 10.18 1.19
C PHE A 160 16.29 11.51 0.50
N LYS A 161 17.41 11.59 -0.23
CA LYS A 161 17.75 12.78 -1.01
C LYS A 161 16.63 13.12 -1.98
N LYS A 162 16.48 14.41 -2.27
CA LYS A 162 15.57 14.88 -3.30
C LYS A 162 16.27 14.87 -4.64
N TYR A 163 15.55 14.42 -5.66
CA TYR A 163 16.01 14.30 -7.04
C TYR A 163 15.08 15.08 -7.95
N TYR A 164 15.60 15.49 -9.11
CA TYR A 164 14.79 16.22 -10.08
C TYR A 164 13.80 15.27 -10.76
N VAL A 165 12.55 15.69 -10.80
CA VAL A 165 11.45 14.91 -11.39
C VAL A 165 10.60 15.81 -12.29
N CYS A 166 10.02 15.22 -13.33
CA CYS A 166 9.08 15.93 -14.18
C CYS A 166 7.79 16.26 -13.42
N ASN A 167 7.00 17.21 -13.93
CA ASN A 167 5.82 17.73 -13.24
C ASN A 167 4.81 16.60 -12.98
N PHE A 168 4.60 15.73 -13.98
CA PHE A 168 3.77 14.54 -13.86
C PHE A 168 4.21 13.65 -12.68
N SER A 169 5.49 13.32 -12.60
CA SER A 169 6.02 12.48 -11.52
C SER A 169 5.96 13.16 -10.18
N LYS A 170 6.15 14.49 -10.11
CA LYS A 170 5.97 15.25 -8.87
C LYS A 170 4.54 15.09 -8.34
N HIS A 171 3.54 15.33 -9.18
CA HIS A 171 2.13 15.18 -8.81
C HIS A 171 1.80 13.76 -8.36
N LEU A 172 2.29 12.74 -9.07
CA LEU A 172 2.10 11.35 -8.69
C LEU A 172 2.74 11.02 -7.33
N LEU A 173 3.98 11.46 -7.10
CA LEU A 173 4.70 11.19 -5.86
C LEU A 173 4.06 11.89 -4.66
N ASP A 174 3.51 13.09 -4.87
CA ASP A 174 2.78 13.82 -3.84
C ASP A 174 1.44 13.15 -3.51
N SER A 175 0.71 12.67 -4.51
CA SER A 175 -0.60 12.06 -4.30
C SER A 175 -0.54 10.73 -3.54
N ILE A 176 0.58 10.00 -3.64
CA ILE A 176 0.77 8.74 -2.92
C ILE A 176 1.54 8.90 -1.61
N TRP A 177 1.95 10.12 -1.24
CA TRP A 177 2.93 10.35 -0.18
C TRP A 177 2.48 9.82 1.18
N GLN A 178 1.21 10.02 1.50
CA GLN A 178 0.58 9.60 2.76
C GLN A 178 -0.07 8.21 2.66
N HIS A 179 -0.09 7.58 1.47
CA HIS A 179 -0.78 6.31 1.27
C HIS A 179 0.08 5.13 1.74
N PRO A 180 -0.41 4.28 2.66
CA PRO A 180 0.33 3.14 3.17
C PRO A 180 0.29 1.96 2.19
N ILE A 181 1.10 2.04 1.13
CA ILE A 181 1.08 1.07 0.01
C ILE A 181 2.41 0.35 -0.18
N PHE A 182 3.41 0.64 0.65
CA PHE A 182 4.75 0.07 0.54
C PHE A 182 4.94 -1.05 1.56
N ASN A 183 4.78 -2.29 1.12
CA ASN A 183 5.16 -3.44 1.94
C ASN A 183 6.67 -3.70 1.84
N VAL A 184 7.42 -3.28 2.85
CA VAL A 184 8.90 -3.36 2.86
C VAL A 184 9.39 -4.80 2.86
N SER A 185 8.66 -5.73 3.47
CA SER A 185 9.04 -7.15 3.49
C SER A 185 8.99 -7.77 2.08
N CYS A 186 7.97 -7.42 1.30
CA CYS A 186 7.82 -7.87 -0.08
C CYS A 186 8.81 -7.19 -1.04
N VAL A 187 9.12 -5.91 -0.84
CA VAL A 187 9.99 -5.15 -1.74
C VAL A 187 11.47 -5.42 -1.44
N ASN A 188 11.90 -5.31 -0.18
CA ASN A 188 13.30 -5.45 0.22
C ASN A 188 13.42 -5.76 1.72
N LYS A 189 13.22 -7.02 2.09
CA LYS A 189 13.35 -7.48 3.49
C LYS A 189 14.72 -7.18 4.11
N ALA A 190 15.79 -7.16 3.31
CA ALA A 190 17.15 -6.86 3.77
C ALA A 190 17.30 -5.43 4.30
N LEU A 191 16.34 -4.54 4.02
CA LEU A 191 16.34 -3.18 4.56
C LEU A 191 16.30 -3.16 6.10
N TYR A 192 15.57 -4.08 6.71
CA TYR A 192 15.52 -4.21 8.17
C TYR A 192 16.90 -4.50 8.77
N THR A 193 17.71 -5.32 8.10
CA THR A 193 19.08 -5.62 8.57
C THR A 193 20.03 -4.43 8.34
N LYS A 194 19.78 -3.61 7.31
CA LYS A 194 20.66 -2.49 6.94
C LYS A 194 20.39 -1.20 7.72
N SER A 195 19.16 -1.00 8.20
CA SER A 195 18.72 0.20 8.90
C SER A 195 18.24 -0.15 10.30
N LYS A 196 19.03 0.21 11.32
CA LYS A 196 18.71 -0.08 12.72
C LYS A 196 17.41 0.61 13.17
N GLU A 197 17.14 1.80 12.65
CA GLU A 197 15.91 2.55 12.94
C GLU A 197 14.68 1.85 12.35
N MET A 198 14.81 1.33 11.13
CA MET A 198 13.73 0.56 10.49
C MET A 198 13.48 -0.75 11.23
N ASP A 199 14.54 -1.44 11.65
CA ASP A 199 14.45 -2.70 12.41
C ASP A 199 13.71 -2.51 13.74
N ARG A 200 14.08 -1.46 14.49
CA ARG A 200 13.42 -1.11 15.77
C ARG A 200 11.94 -0.78 15.58
N VAL A 201 11.59 -0.09 14.50
CA VAL A 201 10.19 0.22 14.19
C VAL A 201 9.42 -1.03 13.79
N ARG A 202 10.02 -1.94 13.00
CA ARG A 202 9.42 -3.25 12.70
C ARG A 202 9.11 -4.03 13.97
N GLU A 203 10.08 -4.13 14.88
CA GLU A 203 9.90 -4.82 16.15
C GLU A 203 8.76 -4.21 16.96
N ALA A 204 8.75 -2.88 17.09
CA ALA A 204 7.66 -2.17 17.78
C ALA A 204 6.30 -2.43 17.10
N GLN A 205 6.25 -2.46 15.77
CA GLN A 205 5.05 -2.78 14.98
C GLN A 205 4.50 -4.16 15.32
N GLU A 206 5.38 -5.18 15.32
CA GLU A 206 5.01 -6.57 15.62
C GLU A 206 4.47 -6.72 17.04
N GLN A 207 5.09 -6.03 18.00
CA GLN A 207 4.62 -6.00 19.38
C GLN A 207 3.25 -5.33 19.52
N LEU A 208 3.10 -4.12 18.96
CA LEU A 208 1.86 -3.34 19.01
C LEU A 208 0.69 -4.07 18.32
N PHE A 209 0.93 -4.72 17.19
CA PHE A 209 -0.08 -5.53 16.51
C PHE A 209 -0.65 -6.63 17.41
N HIS A 210 0.20 -7.30 18.17
CA HIS A 210 -0.23 -8.33 19.12
C HIS A 210 -0.90 -7.75 20.37
N LEU A 211 -0.38 -6.65 20.90
CA LEU A 211 -0.98 -5.95 22.04
C LEU A 211 -2.37 -5.40 21.69
N LYS A 212 -2.54 -4.73 20.56
CA LYS A 212 -3.82 -4.19 20.09
C LYS A 212 -4.89 -5.28 20.00
N LYS A 213 -4.53 -6.46 19.47
CA LYS A 213 -5.44 -7.62 19.41
C LYS A 213 -5.86 -8.12 20.78
N LEU A 214 -4.93 -8.18 21.73
CA LEU A 214 -5.23 -8.58 23.11
C LEU A 214 -6.16 -7.55 23.78
N LEU A 215 -5.80 -6.27 23.70
CA LEU A 215 -6.53 -5.15 24.30
C LEU A 215 -7.95 -5.02 23.75
N LYS A 216 -8.18 -5.24 22.45
CA LYS A 216 -9.53 -5.28 21.84
C LYS A 216 -10.45 -6.34 22.47
N THR A 217 -9.91 -7.33 23.17
CA THR A 217 -10.68 -8.37 23.87
C THR A 217 -10.71 -8.20 25.40
N CYS A 218 -10.14 -7.11 25.91
CA CYS A 218 -10.12 -6.76 27.33
C CYS A 218 -11.14 -5.66 27.59
N ARG A 219 -12.09 -5.89 28.52
CA ARG A 219 -13.09 -4.88 28.90
C ARG A 219 -12.52 -3.63 29.58
N PHE A 220 -11.28 -3.71 30.07
CA PHE A 220 -10.58 -2.59 30.72
C PHE A 220 -9.53 -1.93 29.82
N GLY A 221 -9.39 -2.40 28.57
CA GLY A 221 -8.35 -1.95 27.64
C GLY A 221 -8.69 -0.68 26.86
N GLU A 222 -9.90 -0.14 26.99
CA GLU A 222 -10.40 0.95 26.13
C GLU A 222 -9.58 2.24 26.26
N SER A 223 -9.16 2.63 27.46
CA SER A 223 -8.32 3.82 27.67
C SER A 223 -6.99 3.71 26.93
N VAL A 224 -6.35 2.55 27.00
CA VAL A 224 -5.08 2.26 26.32
C VAL A 224 -5.27 2.20 24.81
N LEU A 225 -6.39 1.64 24.32
CA LEU A 225 -6.70 1.60 22.90
C LEU A 225 -6.82 2.99 22.27
N LYS A 226 -7.27 4.01 23.02
CA LYS A 226 -7.29 5.40 22.54
C LYS A 226 -5.88 5.95 22.27
N GLU A 227 -4.87 5.49 22.98
CA GLU A 227 -3.48 5.90 22.70
C GLU A 227 -2.99 5.43 21.32
N PHE A 228 -3.56 4.34 20.78
CA PHE A 228 -3.22 3.89 19.43
C PHE A 228 -3.70 4.85 18.33
N GLU A 229 -4.62 5.78 18.63
CA GLU A 229 -5.10 6.79 17.68
C GLU A 229 -4.06 7.91 17.44
N GLN A 230 -3.02 8.00 18.27
CA GLN A 230 -1.92 8.94 18.08
C GLN A 230 -1.07 8.63 16.84
N VAL A 231 -1.18 7.41 16.32
CA VAL A 231 -0.48 6.96 15.11
C VAL A 231 -1.49 6.42 14.10
N PRO A 232 -1.21 6.52 12.78
CA PRO A 232 -2.04 5.92 11.75
C PRO A 232 -2.31 4.43 12.00
N SER A 233 -3.55 3.99 11.77
CA SER A 233 -4.02 2.64 12.10
C SER A 233 -3.20 1.54 11.42
N HIS A 234 -2.77 1.75 10.17
CA HIS A 234 -1.99 0.77 9.40
C HIS A 234 -0.69 0.37 10.12
N LEU A 235 -0.07 1.28 10.88
CA LEU A 235 1.13 0.98 11.65
C LEU A 235 0.91 -0.01 12.80
N THR A 236 -0.34 -0.25 13.21
CA THR A 236 -0.66 -1.15 14.33
C THR A 236 -1.59 -2.29 13.94
N GLU A 237 -2.06 -2.31 12.69
CA GLU A 237 -3.01 -3.29 12.16
C GLU A 237 -2.43 -4.15 11.04
N GLU A 238 -1.45 -3.65 10.29
CA GLU A 238 -0.82 -4.38 9.20
C GLU A 238 0.71 -4.33 9.32
N LEU A 239 1.33 -5.52 9.33
CA LEU A 239 2.79 -5.62 9.45
C LEU A 239 3.47 -5.28 8.14
N HIS A 240 4.60 -4.57 8.25
CA HIS A 240 5.51 -4.20 7.16
C HIS A 240 4.96 -3.20 6.13
N LEU A 241 3.74 -2.67 6.33
CA LEU A 241 3.11 -1.70 5.45
C LEU A 241 3.42 -0.27 5.90
N PHE A 242 3.90 0.56 4.98
CA PHE A 242 4.30 1.95 5.25
C PHE A 242 3.89 2.89 4.11
N SER A 243 3.69 4.16 4.43
CA SER A 243 3.67 5.28 3.49
C SER A 243 5.08 5.87 3.31
N LEU A 244 5.27 6.77 2.33
CA LEU A 244 6.55 7.49 2.20
C LEU A 244 6.78 8.42 3.38
N ASP A 245 5.72 9.03 3.90
CA ASP A 245 5.77 9.88 5.08
C ASP A 245 6.24 9.12 6.32
N ASP A 246 5.74 7.91 6.54
CA ASP A 246 6.18 7.05 7.64
C ASP A 246 7.68 6.78 7.54
N LEU A 247 8.17 6.39 6.37
CA LEU A 247 9.60 6.11 6.15
C LEU A 247 10.47 7.34 6.44
N VAL A 248 9.99 8.55 6.10
CA VAL A 248 10.65 9.81 6.44
C VAL A 248 10.64 10.05 7.95
N LYS A 249 9.50 9.85 8.63
CA LYS A 249 9.40 9.96 10.09
C LYS A 249 10.30 8.95 10.81
N ILE A 250 10.45 7.73 10.28
CA ILE A 250 11.40 6.73 10.79
C ILE A 250 12.83 7.24 10.64
N LYS A 251 13.20 7.73 9.45
CA LYS A 251 14.54 8.27 9.19
C LYS A 251 14.88 9.46 10.09
N ARG A 252 13.89 10.30 10.41
CA ARG A 252 14.02 11.45 11.31
C ARG A 252 13.97 11.07 12.80
N GLY A 253 13.75 9.79 13.13
CA GLY A 253 13.63 9.33 14.51
C GLY A 253 12.36 9.78 15.24
N GLN A 254 11.35 10.24 14.49
CA GLN A 254 10.10 10.79 15.05
C GLN A 254 9.05 9.71 15.33
N LEU A 255 9.04 8.62 14.56
CA LEU A 255 8.00 7.60 14.71
C LEU A 255 8.24 6.65 15.89
N LEU A 256 9.48 6.23 16.11
CA LEU A 256 9.81 5.22 17.12
C LEU A 256 9.45 5.65 18.56
N PRO A 257 9.65 6.91 19.01
CA PRO A 257 9.23 7.34 20.34
C PRO A 257 7.72 7.16 20.57
N LEU A 258 6.89 7.58 19.61
CA LEU A 258 5.42 7.44 19.68
C LEU A 258 5.02 5.97 19.86
N LEU A 259 5.61 5.08 19.06
CA LEU A 259 5.34 3.64 19.17
C LEU A 259 5.79 3.08 20.53
N LYS A 260 6.91 3.56 21.07
CA LYS A 260 7.43 3.12 22.38
C LYS A 260 6.55 3.57 23.55
N ASP A 261 5.97 4.76 23.47
CA ASP A 261 5.07 5.26 24.50
C ASP A 261 3.79 4.41 24.55
N ILE A 262 3.20 4.12 23.39
CA ILE A 262 2.05 3.21 23.29
C ILE A 262 2.41 1.81 23.77
N LEU A 263 3.61 1.30 23.44
CA LEU A 263 4.10 0.01 23.93
C LEU A 263 4.19 -0.03 25.44
N LYS A 264 4.73 1.03 26.05
CA LYS A 264 4.88 1.14 27.50
C LYS A 264 3.52 1.12 28.19
N SER A 265 2.56 1.92 27.72
CA SER A 265 1.20 1.92 28.28
C SER A 265 0.51 0.56 28.11
N SER A 266 0.61 -0.02 26.91
CA SER A 266 0.02 -1.32 26.59
C SER A 266 0.58 -2.47 27.42
N THR A 267 1.90 -2.52 27.60
CA THR A 267 2.55 -3.54 28.43
C THR A 267 2.22 -3.36 29.91
N SER A 268 2.27 -2.14 30.42
CA SER A 268 1.88 -1.82 31.81
C SER A 268 0.44 -2.24 32.11
N HIS A 269 -0.49 -2.04 31.17
CA HIS A 269 -1.86 -2.52 31.30
C HIS A 269 -1.94 -4.05 31.35
N VAL A 270 -1.25 -4.73 30.44
CA VAL A 270 -1.25 -6.21 30.43
C VAL A 270 -0.72 -6.74 31.75
N ASP A 271 0.39 -6.20 32.25
CA ASP A 271 1.02 -6.62 33.51
C ASP A 271 0.10 -6.39 34.73
N GLY A 272 -0.68 -5.30 34.74
CA GLY A 272 -1.61 -4.98 35.83
C GLY A 272 -3.03 -5.52 35.68
N CYS A 273 -3.38 -6.17 34.56
CA CYS A 273 -4.76 -6.59 34.27
C CYS A 273 -4.93 -8.11 34.28
N GLU A 274 -5.65 -8.63 35.26
CA GLU A 274 -5.92 -10.07 35.41
C GLU A 274 -6.60 -10.70 34.19
N LEU A 275 -7.48 -9.97 33.49
CA LEU A 275 -8.13 -10.46 32.28
C LEU A 275 -7.16 -10.61 31.09
N CYS A 276 -6.15 -9.75 31.02
CA CYS A 276 -5.08 -9.87 30.05
C CYS A 276 -4.14 -11.02 30.44
N GLN A 277 -3.77 -11.11 31.72
CA GLN A 277 -2.92 -12.19 32.26
C GLN A 277 -3.53 -13.58 32.02
N ALA A 278 -4.84 -13.73 32.21
CA ALA A 278 -5.56 -14.99 31.96
C ALA A 278 -5.51 -15.46 30.48
N LYS A 279 -5.11 -14.59 29.54
CA LYS A 279 -4.95 -14.92 28.12
C LYS A 279 -3.48 -15.23 27.74
N GLY A 280 -2.57 -15.18 28.71
CA GLY A 280 -1.19 -15.62 28.56
C GLY A 280 -1.09 -17.11 28.27
N PHE A 281 0.03 -17.53 27.68
CA PHE A 281 0.30 -18.92 27.38
C PHE A 281 1.33 -19.49 28.35
N ILE A 282 1.09 -20.70 28.83
CA ILE A 282 2.11 -21.49 29.52
C ILE A 282 2.84 -22.33 28.48
N CYS A 283 4.17 -22.32 28.51
CA CYS A 283 4.97 -23.11 27.59
C CYS A 283 4.86 -24.60 27.92
N GLU A 284 4.22 -25.41 27.06
CA GLU A 284 3.99 -26.84 27.32
C GLU A 284 5.27 -27.69 27.43
N PHE A 285 6.41 -27.19 26.92
CA PHE A 285 7.68 -27.90 26.97
C PHE A 285 8.34 -27.84 28.35
N CYS A 286 8.40 -26.66 28.96
CA CYS A 286 9.05 -26.46 30.26
C CYS A 286 8.05 -26.34 31.41
N GLN A 287 6.77 -26.08 31.10
CA GLN A 287 5.67 -25.91 32.06
C GLN A 287 5.98 -24.90 33.18
N SER A 288 6.84 -23.91 32.89
CA SER A 288 7.14 -22.84 33.82
C SER A 288 5.91 -21.96 34.04
N ALA A 289 5.76 -21.41 35.24
CA ALA A 289 4.70 -20.45 35.56
C ALA A 289 4.87 -19.09 34.83
N ASP A 290 6.00 -18.86 34.16
CA ASP A 290 6.21 -17.66 33.33
C ASP A 290 5.23 -17.62 32.14
N LEU A 291 4.36 -16.61 32.14
CA LEU A 291 3.35 -16.42 31.11
C LEU A 291 3.95 -15.78 29.86
N LEU A 292 3.74 -16.44 28.73
CA LEU A 292 4.16 -15.96 27.43
C LEU A 292 3.05 -15.24 26.71
N PHE A 293 3.41 -14.11 26.13
CA PHE A 293 2.52 -13.35 25.25
C PHE A 293 3.09 -13.26 23.84
N PRO A 294 2.24 -13.20 22.80
CA PRO A 294 2.70 -13.06 21.42
C PRO A 294 3.55 -11.81 21.18
N TYR A 295 3.31 -10.72 21.92
CA TYR A 295 4.09 -9.48 21.78
C TYR A 295 5.51 -9.59 22.35
N GLN A 296 5.82 -10.62 23.15
CA GLN A 296 7.17 -10.83 23.70
C GLN A 296 8.09 -11.50 22.67
N ILE A 297 8.23 -10.88 21.49
CA ILE A 297 8.88 -11.45 20.30
C ILE A 297 10.32 -11.90 20.53
N ALA A 298 11.02 -11.41 21.57
CA ALA A 298 12.37 -11.84 21.92
C ALA A 298 12.40 -13.22 22.58
N LYS A 299 11.47 -13.51 23.49
CA LYS A 299 11.41 -14.75 24.28
C LYS A 299 10.45 -15.79 23.69
N CYS A 300 9.43 -15.33 22.99
CA CYS A 300 8.32 -16.13 22.52
C CYS A 300 8.46 -16.52 21.04
N LYS A 301 8.16 -17.78 20.73
CA LYS A 301 7.92 -18.30 19.38
C LYS A 301 6.48 -18.79 19.30
N ARG A 302 5.75 -18.31 18.29
CA ARG A 302 4.37 -18.69 18.04
C ARG A 302 4.29 -19.76 16.96
N CYS A 303 3.53 -20.81 17.20
CA CYS A 303 3.25 -21.82 16.18
C CYS A 303 2.46 -21.19 15.01
N THR A 304 2.85 -21.51 13.77
CA THR A 304 2.19 -21.00 12.56
C THR A 304 0.78 -21.55 12.39
N GLU A 305 0.52 -22.76 12.86
CA GLU A 305 -0.78 -23.44 12.70
C GLU A 305 -1.73 -23.08 13.85
N CYS A 306 -1.46 -23.58 15.05
CA CYS A 306 -2.38 -23.45 16.19
C CYS A 306 -2.24 -22.13 16.96
N LYS A 307 -1.29 -21.27 16.56
CA LYS A 307 -1.06 -19.94 17.14
C LYS A 307 -0.71 -19.91 18.64
N THR A 308 -0.37 -21.06 19.23
CA THR A 308 0.07 -21.19 20.62
C THR A 308 1.51 -20.71 20.78
N CYS A 309 1.82 -20.11 21.93
CA CYS A 309 3.12 -19.52 22.23
C CYS A 309 4.00 -20.46 23.05
N PHE A 310 5.30 -20.47 22.74
CA PHE A 310 6.32 -21.27 23.42
C PHE A 310 7.58 -20.43 23.60
N HIS A 311 8.43 -20.77 24.57
CA HIS A 311 9.75 -20.16 24.62
C HIS A 311 10.55 -20.50 23.36
N LYS A 312 11.28 -19.53 22.80
CA LYS A 312 12.15 -19.75 21.65
C LYS A 312 13.15 -20.88 21.88
N ALA A 313 13.74 -20.94 23.07
CA ALA A 313 14.69 -21.98 23.45
C ALA A 313 14.04 -23.38 23.59
N CYS A 314 12.75 -23.43 23.92
CA CYS A 314 12.04 -24.69 24.11
C CYS A 314 11.47 -25.28 22.80
N PHE A 315 11.17 -24.44 21.81
CA PHE A 315 10.52 -24.89 20.57
C PHE A 315 11.53 -25.61 19.66
N LYS A 316 11.60 -26.94 19.80
CA LYS A 316 12.53 -27.83 19.08
C LYS A 316 11.96 -28.36 17.74
N SER A 317 12.79 -29.06 16.99
CA SER A 317 12.52 -29.65 15.66
C SER A 317 11.42 -30.72 15.63
N GLY A 318 10.97 -31.24 16.78
CA GLY A 318 9.88 -32.23 16.88
C GLY A 318 8.46 -31.69 16.63
N GLY A 319 8.32 -30.44 16.19
CA GLY A 319 7.03 -29.83 15.88
C GLY A 319 6.26 -29.32 17.10
N CYS A 320 5.07 -28.77 16.85
CA CYS A 320 4.25 -28.19 17.92
C CYS A 320 3.45 -29.29 18.66
N PRO A 321 3.61 -29.45 20.00
CA PRO A 321 2.97 -30.53 20.75
C PRO A 321 1.44 -30.45 20.70
N LYS A 322 0.88 -29.24 20.72
CA LYS A 322 -0.57 -29.03 20.58
C LYS A 322 -1.08 -29.47 19.22
N CYS A 323 -0.37 -29.14 18.13
CA CYS A 323 -0.75 -29.58 16.79
C CYS A 323 -0.72 -31.10 16.67
N LEU A 324 0.29 -31.76 17.24
CA LEU A 324 0.38 -33.23 17.27
C LEU A 324 -0.82 -33.83 18.01
N ARG A 325 -1.21 -33.29 19.17
CA ARG A 325 -2.42 -33.75 19.89
C ARG A 325 -3.70 -33.52 19.09
N ILE A 326 -3.83 -32.38 18.41
CA ILE A 326 -5.00 -32.10 17.56
C ILE A 326 -5.06 -33.08 16.38
N ALA A 327 -3.94 -33.35 15.73
CA ALA A 327 -3.85 -34.30 14.61
C ALA A 327 -4.20 -35.72 15.07
N ALA A 328 -3.62 -36.19 16.18
CA ALA A 328 -3.92 -37.51 16.74
C ALA A 328 -5.40 -37.67 17.08
N ARG A 329 -6.03 -36.64 17.66
CA ARG A 329 -7.49 -36.69 17.96
C ARG A 329 -8.34 -36.82 16.70
N ARG A 330 -7.93 -36.18 15.59
CA ARG A 330 -8.64 -36.28 14.30
C ARG A 330 -8.52 -37.67 13.69
N THR A 331 -7.34 -38.28 13.75
CA THR A 331 -7.13 -39.64 13.22
C THR A 331 -7.96 -40.69 13.97
N PHE A 332 -8.10 -40.54 15.30
CA PHE A 332 -8.96 -41.45 16.08
C PHE A 332 -10.46 -41.31 15.76
N SER A 333 -10.94 -40.12 15.40
CA SER A 333 -12.34 -39.93 14.98
C SER A 333 -12.65 -40.41 13.56
N GLU A 334 -11.64 -40.62 12.73
CA GLU A 334 -11.80 -41.02 11.31
C GLU A 334 -11.60 -42.53 11.09
N THR A 335 -11.11 -43.29 12.07
CA THR A 335 -11.09 -44.76 12.03
C THR A 335 -12.52 -45.31 12.10
N PRO A 336 -13.03 -46.03 11.08
CA PRO A 336 -14.31 -46.72 11.16
C PRO A 336 -14.22 -47.77 12.26
N SER A 337 -15.19 -47.78 13.17
CA SER A 337 -15.36 -48.89 14.12
C SER A 337 -15.43 -50.19 13.30
N PRO A 338 -14.70 -51.26 13.66
CA PRO A 338 -14.97 -52.56 13.08
C PRO A 338 -16.42 -52.89 13.43
N ALA A 339 -17.26 -53.03 12.40
CA ALA A 339 -18.61 -53.52 12.61
C ALA A 339 -18.52 -54.96 13.16
N PRO A 340 -19.30 -55.29 14.21
CA PRO A 340 -19.26 -56.60 14.86
C PRO A 340 -19.71 -57.75 13.95
#